data_AF-A0A2N9IAA3-F1
#
_entry.id   AF-A0A2N9IAA3-F1
#
_cell.length_a   1.000
_cell.length_b   1.000
_cell.length_c   1.000
_cell.angle_alpha   90.00
_cell.angle_beta   90.00
_cell.angle_gamma   90.00
#
_symmetry.space_group_name_H-M   'P 1'
#
loop_
_entity.id
_entity.type
_entity.pdbx_description
1 polymer ?
#
loop_
_entity_poly.entity_id
_entity_poly.type
_entity_poly.pdbx_seq_one_letter_code
_entity_poly.pdbx_strand_id
1 'polypeptide(L)'
;METLKSTFPIFTTNPFFFKTKPLKPSKFSIKPPPPDFDFRTEILGDSRAKIAQTHPELLDLADAGSLVLVEKGQYGPVPAWRNEFVEPEAIWLVGTTHISQESAVDVERVVRAVNPDNVVVELCRSRQV
;
A
#
# COMPACT_ATOMS: atom_id res chain seq x y z
N MET A 1 12.11 4.53 42.71
CA MET A 1 11.61 4.34 41.35
C MET A 1 12.42 5.26 40.46
N GLU A 2 13.40 4.67 39.78
CA GLU A 2 14.38 5.40 38.98
C GLU A 2 13.75 5.83 37.66
N THR A 3 13.80 7.13 37.39
CA THR A 3 13.40 7.72 36.12
C THR A 3 14.50 7.47 35.09
N LEU A 4 14.24 6.57 34.14
CA LEU A 4 15.11 6.35 32.98
C LEU A 4 15.16 7.66 32.16
N LYS A 5 16.24 8.42 32.31
CA LYS A 5 16.55 9.59 31.49
C LYS A 5 16.88 9.11 30.07
N SER A 6 15.89 9.21 29.21
CA SER A 6 16.01 9.05 27.77
C SER A 6 17.04 10.04 27.21
N THR A 7 18.23 9.54 26.90
CA THR A 7 19.29 10.28 26.19
C THR A 7 19.08 10.09 24.69
N PHE A 8 18.05 10.76 24.13
CA PHE A 8 17.98 10.97 22.69
C PHE A 8 18.49 12.39 22.41
N PRO A 9 19.45 12.57 21.49
CA PRO A 9 19.87 13.90 21.11
C PRO A 9 18.70 14.58 20.40
N ILE A 10 18.22 15.68 20.98
CA ILE A 10 17.33 16.61 20.31
C ILE A 10 18.09 17.07 19.06
N PHE A 11 17.56 16.75 17.88
CA PHE A 11 18.15 17.17 16.62
C PHE A 11 18.35 18.68 16.64
N THR A 12 19.63 19.06 16.55
CA THR A 12 20.10 20.43 16.45
C THR A 12 19.44 21.10 15.25
N THR A 13 18.88 22.29 15.47
CA THR A 13 18.47 23.25 14.45
C THR A 13 19.62 23.46 13.48
N ASN A 14 19.53 22.87 12.28
CA ASN A 14 20.55 23.00 11.26
C ASN A 14 20.53 24.46 10.73
N PRO A 15 21.60 25.27 10.91
CA PRO A 15 21.57 26.69 10.53
C PRO A 15 21.90 26.90 9.04
N PHE A 16 21.80 25.86 8.21
CA PHE A 16 21.85 26.02 6.78
C PHE A 16 20.55 26.65 6.30
N PHE A 17 20.54 27.99 6.30
CA PHE A 17 19.68 28.80 5.45
C PHE A 17 19.93 28.40 4.00
N PHE A 18 19.26 27.35 3.54
CA PHE A 18 19.07 27.10 2.13
C PHE A 18 18.35 28.33 1.60
N LYS A 19 19.05 29.16 0.82
CA LYS A 19 18.40 30.14 -0.04
C LYS A 19 17.44 29.36 -0.92
N THR A 20 16.17 29.34 -0.55
CA THR A 20 15.10 28.77 -1.36
C THR A 20 15.06 29.59 -2.64
N LYS A 21 15.75 29.13 -3.68
CA LYS A 21 15.47 29.64 -5.03
C LYS A 21 13.97 29.44 -5.23
N PRO A 22 13.21 30.47 -5.61
CA PRO A 22 11.79 30.29 -5.88
C PRO A 22 11.66 29.21 -6.95
N LEU A 23 11.12 28.05 -6.55
CA LEU A 23 10.79 27.01 -7.50
C LEU A 23 9.76 27.62 -8.44
N LYS A 24 10.10 27.76 -9.73
CA LYS A 24 9.11 28.11 -10.75
C LYS A 24 7.96 27.10 -10.59
N PRO A 25 6.70 27.53 -10.47
CA PRO A 25 5.59 26.60 -10.37
C PRO A 25 5.58 25.78 -11.66
N SER A 26 5.96 24.50 -11.55
CA SER A 26 5.85 23.60 -12.69
C SER A 26 4.37 23.36 -12.93
N LYS A 27 3.87 23.79 -14.08
CA LYS A 27 2.50 23.55 -14.53
C LYS A 27 2.36 22.08 -14.98
N PHE A 28 2.47 21.13 -14.05
CA PHE A 28 2.07 19.76 -14.32
C PHE A 28 0.57 19.67 -14.04
N SER A 29 -0.19 19.35 -15.08
CA SER A 29 -1.62 19.06 -14.97
C SER A 29 -1.77 17.55 -14.96
N ILE A 30 -2.08 16.99 -13.78
CA ILE A 30 -2.53 15.61 -13.66
C ILE A 30 -4.00 15.61 -14.08
N LYS A 31 -4.32 14.89 -15.16
CA LYS A 31 -5.71 14.70 -15.56
C LYS A 31 -6.38 13.80 -14.51
N PRO A 32 -7.53 14.20 -13.93
CA PRO A 32 -8.27 13.31 -13.06
C PRO A 32 -8.73 12.08 -13.86
N PRO A 33 -9.04 10.96 -13.18
CA PRO A 33 -9.72 9.85 -13.81
C PRO A 33 -11.06 10.32 -14.42
N PRO A 34 -11.56 9.63 -15.46
CA PRO A 34 -12.88 9.91 -16.04
C PRO A 34 -13.99 9.94 -14.96
N PRO A 35 -15.04 10.76 -15.11
CA PRO A 35 -16.11 10.88 -14.10
C PRO A 35 -16.87 9.58 -13.79
N ASP A 36 -16.87 8.65 -14.75
CA ASP A 36 -17.52 7.34 -14.72
C ASP A 36 -16.56 6.20 -14.30
N PHE A 37 -15.31 6.52 -14.01
CA PHE A 37 -14.31 5.55 -13.61
C PHE A 37 -14.53 5.07 -12.17
N ASP A 38 -14.81 3.78 -12.00
CA ASP A 38 -14.81 3.11 -10.69
C ASP A 38 -13.68 2.09 -10.62
N PHE A 39 -12.62 2.48 -9.92
CA PHE A 39 -11.43 1.64 -9.70
C PHE A 39 -11.77 0.27 -9.12
N ARG A 40 -12.82 0.18 -8.29
CA ARG A 40 -13.22 -1.09 -7.67
C ARG A 40 -13.73 -2.04 -8.74
N THR A 41 -14.63 -1.56 -9.61
CA THR A 41 -15.20 -2.41 -10.66
C THR A 41 -14.14 -2.89 -11.65
N GLU A 42 -13.16 -2.05 -11.96
CA GLU A 42 -12.11 -2.37 -12.94
C GLU A 42 -11.13 -3.42 -12.40
N ILE A 43 -10.72 -3.32 -11.14
CA ILE A 43 -9.68 -4.19 -10.58
C ILE A 43 -10.26 -5.50 -10.00
N LEU A 44 -11.45 -5.43 -9.38
CA LEU A 44 -11.98 -6.57 -8.62
C LEU A 44 -12.29 -7.79 -9.49
N GLY A 45 -12.76 -7.58 -10.72
CA GLY A 45 -13.09 -8.68 -11.63
C GLY A 45 -11.89 -9.55 -11.95
N ASP A 46 -10.82 -8.93 -12.46
CA ASP A 46 -9.58 -9.61 -12.83
C ASP A 46 -8.86 -10.17 -11.60
N SER A 47 -8.80 -9.39 -10.51
CA SER A 47 -8.26 -9.83 -9.21
C SER A 47 -8.94 -11.13 -8.75
N ARG A 48 -10.28 -11.13 -8.69
CA ARG A 48 -11.06 -12.30 -8.26
C ARG A 48 -10.82 -13.51 -9.16
N ALA A 49 -10.84 -13.32 -10.48
CA ALA A 49 -10.61 -14.40 -11.43
C ALA A 49 -9.22 -15.02 -11.24
N LYS A 50 -8.21 -14.18 -11.00
CA LYS A 50 -6.84 -14.63 -10.76
C LYS A 50 -6.70 -15.36 -9.43
N ILE A 51 -7.29 -14.84 -8.35
CA ILE A 51 -7.30 -15.49 -7.02
C ILE A 51 -8.00 -16.85 -7.12
N ALA A 52 -9.14 -16.94 -7.79
CA ALA A 52 -9.82 -18.23 -8.00
C ALA A 52 -8.95 -19.27 -8.73
N GLN A 53 -8.04 -18.82 -9.59
CA GLN A 53 -7.12 -19.68 -10.33
C GLN A 53 -5.90 -20.11 -9.50
N THR A 54 -5.29 -19.17 -8.74
CA THR A 54 -4.00 -19.41 -8.08
C THR A 54 -4.12 -19.78 -6.61
N HIS A 55 -5.10 -19.21 -5.90
CA HIS A 55 -5.32 -19.38 -4.46
C HIS A 55 -6.83 -19.50 -4.16
N PRO A 56 -7.50 -20.57 -4.63
CA PRO A 56 -8.94 -20.74 -4.46
C PRO A 56 -9.38 -20.77 -2.98
N GLU A 57 -8.49 -21.13 -2.05
CA GLU A 57 -8.70 -21.08 -0.60
C GLU A 57 -8.85 -19.67 -0.01
N LEU A 58 -8.58 -18.63 -0.80
CA LEU A 58 -8.74 -17.22 -0.45
C LEU A 58 -9.88 -16.55 -1.24
N LEU A 59 -10.63 -17.29 -2.05
CA LEU A 59 -11.68 -16.74 -2.92
C LEU A 59 -12.80 -16.08 -2.11
N ASP A 60 -13.12 -16.60 -0.93
CA ASP A 60 -14.08 -16.02 0.00
C ASP A 60 -13.72 -14.58 0.39
N LEU A 61 -12.43 -14.28 0.58
CA LEU A 61 -11.95 -12.95 0.90
C LEU A 61 -12.06 -11.99 -0.29
N ALA A 62 -11.84 -12.50 -1.50
CA ALA A 62 -12.03 -11.73 -2.73
C ALA A 62 -13.53 -11.44 -2.97
N ASP A 63 -14.40 -12.42 -2.74
CA ASP A 63 -15.86 -12.29 -2.84
C ASP A 63 -16.41 -11.30 -1.79
N ALA A 64 -15.84 -11.29 -0.58
CA ALA A 64 -16.15 -10.32 0.46
C ALA A 64 -15.60 -8.90 0.18
N GLY A 65 -14.70 -8.76 -0.80
CA GLY A 65 -14.03 -7.50 -1.12
C GLY A 65 -12.96 -7.08 -0.11
N SER A 66 -12.49 -8.01 0.75
CA SER A 66 -11.42 -7.76 1.72
C SER A 66 -10.03 -8.12 1.17
N LEU A 67 -9.94 -8.84 0.05
CA LEU A 67 -8.69 -9.18 -0.62
C LEU A 67 -8.67 -8.72 -2.08
N VAL A 68 -7.59 -8.03 -2.46
CA VAL A 68 -7.37 -7.58 -3.84
C VAL A 68 -5.94 -7.95 -4.29
N LEU A 69 -5.82 -8.49 -5.48
CA LEU A 69 -4.57 -8.78 -6.16
C LEU A 69 -4.34 -7.76 -7.29
N VAL A 70 -3.19 -7.09 -7.24
CA VAL A 70 -2.72 -6.16 -8.27
C VAL A 70 -1.44 -6.71 -8.88
N GLU A 71 -1.45 -6.94 -10.19
CA GLU A 71 -0.28 -7.45 -10.92
C GLU A 71 0.41 -6.30 -11.67
N LYS A 72 1.75 -6.29 -11.63
CA LYS A 72 2.59 -5.26 -12.25
C LYS A 72 2.27 -4.99 -13.72
N GLY A 73 1.93 -6.05 -14.47
CA GLY A 73 1.64 -5.95 -15.90
C GLY A 73 0.42 -5.10 -16.26
N GLN A 74 -0.44 -4.76 -15.29
CA GLN A 74 -1.70 -4.03 -15.53
C GLN A 74 -1.50 -2.56 -15.90
N TYR A 75 -0.39 -1.93 -15.49
CA TYR A 75 -0.19 -0.47 -15.63
C TYR A 75 0.91 -0.07 -16.63
N GLY A 76 1.27 -0.99 -17.52
CA GLY A 76 2.26 -0.75 -18.57
C GLY A 76 3.71 -0.90 -18.10
N PRO A 77 4.69 -0.70 -19.01
CA PRO A 77 6.09 -0.95 -18.71
C PRO A 77 6.66 0.06 -17.72
N VAL A 78 7.51 -0.41 -16.80
CA VAL A 78 8.29 0.47 -15.92
C VAL A 78 9.21 1.34 -16.78
N PRO A 79 9.16 2.68 -16.65
CA PRO A 79 10.03 3.57 -17.42
C PRO A 79 11.52 3.30 -17.14
N ALA A 80 12.34 3.32 -18.17
CA ALA A 80 13.78 3.00 -18.09
C ALA A 80 14.61 3.92 -17.18
N TRP A 81 14.07 5.03 -16.70
CA TRP A 81 14.71 5.92 -15.73
C TRP A 81 14.43 5.54 -14.26
N ARG A 82 13.53 4.59 -13.99
CA ARG A 82 13.26 4.02 -12.66
C ARG A 82 13.90 2.65 -12.45
N ASN A 83 15.02 2.36 -13.10
CA ASN A 83 15.67 1.03 -13.01
C ASN A 83 16.22 0.69 -11.62
N GLU A 84 16.39 1.68 -10.74
CA GLU A 84 16.85 1.50 -9.36
C GLU A 84 15.78 0.94 -8.42
N PHE A 85 14.50 0.99 -8.82
CA PHE A 85 13.38 0.47 -8.05
C PHE A 85 12.67 -0.64 -8.83
N VAL A 86 12.72 -1.86 -8.28
CA VAL A 86 12.01 -3.01 -8.87
C VAL A 86 10.65 -3.12 -8.20
N GLU A 87 9.60 -2.75 -8.92
CA GLU A 87 8.22 -3.03 -8.49
C GLU A 87 7.99 -4.55 -8.37
N PRO A 88 7.32 -5.02 -7.31
CA PRO A 88 7.00 -6.42 -7.14
C PRO A 88 6.08 -6.90 -8.27
N GLU A 89 6.18 -8.17 -8.64
CA GLU A 89 5.34 -8.74 -9.70
C GLU A 89 3.85 -8.76 -9.33
N ALA A 90 3.56 -8.93 -8.03
CA ALA A 90 2.21 -8.91 -7.49
C ALA A 90 2.18 -8.18 -6.13
N ILE A 91 1.08 -7.46 -5.88
CA ILE A 91 0.76 -6.84 -4.61
C ILE A 91 -0.58 -7.42 -4.14
N TRP A 92 -0.59 -7.97 -2.93
CA TRP A 92 -1.77 -8.50 -2.26
C TRP A 92 -2.21 -7.51 -1.20
N LEU A 93 -3.38 -6.89 -1.39
CA LEU A 93 -3.95 -5.90 -0.49
C LEU A 93 -5.03 -6.57 0.37
N VAL A 94 -4.82 -6.57 1.70
CA VAL A 94 -5.76 -7.11 2.69
C VAL A 94 -6.40 -5.97 3.46
N GLY A 95 -7.71 -5.79 3.32
CA GLY A 95 -8.50 -4.86 4.10
C GLY A 95 -8.72 -5.40 5.51
N THR A 96 -8.37 -4.63 6.54
CA THR A 96 -8.51 -5.05 7.94
C THR A 96 -9.27 -4.02 8.77
N THR A 97 -9.83 -4.48 9.89
CA THR A 97 -10.41 -3.62 10.92
C THR A 97 -9.57 -3.73 12.20
N HIS A 98 -9.22 -2.59 12.81
CA HIS A 98 -8.19 -2.42 13.86
C HIS A 98 -8.33 -3.31 15.12
N ILE A 99 -9.49 -3.93 15.35
CA ILE A 99 -9.77 -4.77 16.53
C ILE A 99 -10.45 -6.10 16.18
N SER A 100 -10.54 -6.45 14.90
CA SER A 100 -11.25 -7.65 14.48
C SER A 100 -10.33 -8.87 14.57
N GLN A 101 -10.75 -9.86 15.37
CA GLN A 101 -10.09 -11.17 15.40
C GLN A 101 -10.15 -11.86 14.03
N GLU A 102 -11.26 -11.67 13.30
CA GLU A 102 -11.42 -12.18 11.94
C GLU A 102 -10.36 -11.59 11.00
N SER A 103 -10.10 -10.28 11.07
CA SER A 103 -9.03 -9.66 10.27
C SER A 103 -7.65 -10.24 10.57
N ALA A 104 -7.37 -10.61 11.82
CA ALA A 104 -6.09 -11.26 12.17
C ALA A 104 -5.99 -12.66 11.55
N VAL A 105 -7.08 -13.43 11.58
CA VAL A 105 -7.15 -14.76 10.96
C VAL A 105 -7.01 -14.66 9.44
N ASP A 106 -7.68 -13.70 8.80
CA ASP A 106 -7.60 -13.51 7.35
C ASP A 106 -6.19 -13.13 6.90
N VAL A 107 -5.52 -12.24 7.64
CA VAL A 107 -4.11 -11.91 7.38
C VAL A 107 -3.23 -13.14 7.51
N GLU A 108 -3.42 -13.96 8.55
CA GLU A 108 -2.67 -15.21 8.71
C GLU A 108 -2.89 -16.16 7.52
N ARG A 109 -4.14 -16.34 7.09
CA ARG A 109 -4.51 -17.16 5.92
C ARG A 109 -3.78 -16.68 4.67
N VAL A 110 -3.85 -15.38 4.38
CA VAL A 110 -3.22 -14.79 3.19
C VAL A 110 -1.71 -14.94 3.23
N VAL A 111 -1.06 -14.57 4.34
CA VAL A 111 0.40 -14.66 4.47
C VAL A 111 0.88 -16.11 4.32
N ARG A 112 0.16 -17.08 4.89
CA ARG A 112 0.51 -18.50 4.79
C ARG A 112 0.35 -19.04 3.38
N ALA A 113 -0.72 -18.66 2.68
CA ALA A 113 -1.02 -19.14 1.33
C ALA A 113 -0.11 -18.51 0.27
N VAL A 114 0.08 -17.19 0.34
CA VAL A 114 0.86 -16.42 -0.64
C VAL A 114 2.36 -16.52 -0.38
N ASN A 115 2.77 -16.68 0.88
CA ASN A 115 4.17 -16.68 1.32
C ASN A 115 4.98 -15.51 0.71
N PRO A 116 4.57 -14.25 0.98
CA PRO A 116 5.15 -13.08 0.31
C PRO A 116 6.58 -12.80 0.78
N ASP A 117 7.42 -12.26 -0.10
CA ASP A 117 8.79 -11.84 0.23
C ASP A 117 8.82 -10.67 1.23
N ASN A 118 7.81 -9.80 1.16
CA ASN A 118 7.71 -8.60 1.98
C ASN A 118 6.28 -8.41 2.47
N VAL A 119 6.13 -7.98 3.73
CA VAL A 119 4.86 -7.58 4.32
C VAL A 119 4.94 -6.12 4.72
N VAL A 120 4.00 -5.32 4.22
CA VAL A 120 3.87 -3.89 4.54
C VAL A 120 2.57 -3.67 5.28
N VAL A 121 2.63 -2.91 6.37
CA VAL A 121 1.46 -2.59 7.19
C VAL A 121 1.17 -1.10 7.06
N GLU A 122 -0.02 -0.76 6.57
CA GLU A 122 -0.58 0.59 6.65
C GLU A 122 -1.45 0.67 7.90
N LEU A 123 -1.12 1.61 8.79
CA LEU A 123 -1.89 1.84 10.01
C LEU A 123 -2.73 3.09 9.83
N CYS A 124 -4.04 2.93 10.00
CA CYS A 124 -4.95 4.06 10.05
C CYS A 124 -4.45 5.11 11.06
N ARG A 125 -4.50 6.39 10.67
CA ARG A 125 -4.22 7.48 11.61
C ARG A 125 -5.19 7.39 12.78
N SER A 126 -4.64 7.42 14.00
CA SER A 126 -5.46 7.52 15.22
C SER A 126 -6.45 8.66 15.05
N ARG A 127 -7.76 8.36 15.16
CA ARG A 127 -8.79 9.40 15.26
C ARG A 127 -8.55 10.09 16.60
N GLN A 128 -8.00 11.31 16.58
CA GLN A 128 -8.06 12.17 17.76
C GLN A 128 -9.55 12.44 18.02
N VAL A 129 -10.01 12.11 19.22
CA VAL A 129 -11.33 12.48 19.73
C VAL A 129 -11.23 13.87 20.34
#